data_AF-A0A2V5T7F6-F1
#
_entry.id   AF-A0A2V5T7F6-F1
#
_cell.length_a   1.000
_cell.length_b   1.000
_cell.length_c   1.000
_cell.angle_alpha   90.00
_cell.angle_beta   90.00
_cell.angle_gamma   90.00
#
_symmetry.space_group_name_H-M   'P 1'
#
loop_
_entity.id
_entity.type
_entity.pdbx_description
1 polymer ?
#
loop_
_entity_poly.entity_id
_entity_poly.type
_entity_poly.pdbx_seq_one_letter_code
_entity_poly.pdbx_strand_id
1 'polypeptide(L)'
;MGPPLFLGYLKGVPFWWMIQHCWLSWSVALLCLLLIFYYVDRHNFRRASAAARQLETGVRMINMKGLRNIFFLAIIVGAVFIQHPPFLREAIMLVAAEGSYFTTPKSVHWVNEFSFAPVKEVGWLFLGIFLTIVPVLDYMQLHARDLAIDTPAKFYWVTGGLSAVLDNAPTYIMFFAGALGHAGLGIESPTAVREFLSNGTAEMVAVSMGAVLFGAVTYIGNSPNFMIKAIAQQHKMHTPSFVGFVVRFSLPILLPVLFLVSWVTMRGG
;
A
#
# COMPACT_ATOMS: atom_id res chain seq x y z
N MET A 1 3.12 -7.45 1.17
CA MET A 1 3.79 -6.13 1.10
C MET A 1 3.16 -5.33 -0.02
N GLY A 2 2.71 -4.10 0.23
CA GLY A 2 2.32 -3.19 -0.84
C GLY A 2 3.55 -2.61 -1.57
N PRO A 3 3.35 -1.85 -2.65
CA PRO A 3 4.43 -1.21 -3.41
C PRO A 3 5.47 -0.45 -2.56
N PRO A 4 5.11 0.31 -1.51
CA PRO A 4 6.08 1.04 -0.69
C PRO A 4 7.13 0.15 -0.05
N LEU A 5 6.69 -0.93 0.60
CA LEU A 5 7.58 -1.83 1.34
C LEU A 5 8.42 -2.69 0.38
N PHE A 6 7.91 -2.94 -0.82
CA PHE A 6 8.69 -3.59 -1.87
C PHE A 6 9.87 -2.71 -2.32
N LEU A 7 9.69 -1.39 -2.44
CA LEU A 7 10.83 -0.49 -2.71
C LEU A 7 11.87 -0.52 -1.59
N GLY A 8 11.44 -0.62 -0.33
CA GLY A 8 12.34 -0.84 0.80
C GLY A 8 13.17 -2.12 0.65
N TYR A 9 12.52 -3.21 0.25
CA TYR A 9 13.19 -4.47 -0.04
C TYR A 9 14.22 -4.34 -1.16
N LEU A 10 13.91 -3.61 -2.24
CA LEU A 10 14.87 -3.34 -3.32
C LEU A 10 16.08 -2.51 -2.86
N LYS A 11 15.92 -1.63 -1.87
CA LYS A 11 17.03 -0.87 -1.27
C LYS A 11 17.81 -1.64 -0.19
N GLY A 12 17.41 -2.87 0.13
CA GLY A 12 18.16 -3.75 1.04
C GLY A 12 17.52 -3.99 2.40
N VAL A 13 16.28 -3.55 2.63
CA VAL A 13 15.53 -3.96 3.82
C VAL A 13 15.19 -5.45 3.73
N PRO A 14 15.53 -6.29 4.72
CA PRO A 14 15.19 -7.71 4.65
C PRO A 14 13.68 -7.94 4.57
N PHE A 15 13.24 -8.90 3.75
CA PHE A 15 11.80 -9.17 3.53
C PHE A 15 11.04 -9.39 4.84
N TRP A 16 11.59 -10.18 5.75
CA TRP A 16 10.93 -10.50 7.02
C TRP A 16 10.96 -9.37 8.04
N TRP A 17 11.85 -8.38 7.87
CA TRP A 17 12.01 -7.27 8.80
C TRP A 17 10.70 -6.51 9.01
N MET A 18 9.97 -6.23 7.93
CA MET A 18 8.70 -5.51 8.00
C MET A 18 7.63 -6.28 8.77
N ILE A 19 7.55 -7.60 8.58
CA ILE A 19 6.58 -8.42 9.33
C ILE A 19 6.96 -8.40 10.82
N GLN A 20 8.24 -8.55 11.14
CA GLN A 20 8.71 -8.60 12.52
C GLN A 20 8.53 -7.28 13.28
N HIS A 21 8.64 -6.14 12.61
CA HIS A 21 8.63 -4.83 13.29
C HIS A 21 7.32 -4.05 13.09
N CYS A 22 6.57 -4.30 12.01
CA CYS A 22 5.32 -3.58 11.73
C CYS A 22 4.06 -4.36 12.12
N TRP A 23 4.16 -5.63 12.56
CA TRP A 23 2.97 -6.44 12.86
C TRP A 23 2.06 -5.81 13.91
N LEU A 24 2.61 -5.14 14.93
CA LEU A 24 1.81 -4.52 15.98
C LEU A 24 0.96 -3.37 15.40
N SER A 25 1.58 -2.45 14.68
CA SER A 25 0.89 -1.34 14.01
C SER A 25 -0.18 -1.84 13.02
N TRP A 26 0.13 -2.88 12.24
CA TRP A 26 -0.84 -3.52 11.34
C TRP A 26 -1.98 -4.17 12.10
N SER A 27 -1.69 -4.92 13.15
CA SER A 27 -2.71 -5.63 13.91
C SER A 27 -3.69 -4.66 14.56
N VAL A 28 -3.19 -3.55 15.13
CA VAL A 28 -4.02 -2.48 15.68
C VAL A 28 -4.91 -1.87 14.60
N ALA A 29 -4.32 -1.46 13.46
CA ALA A 29 -5.08 -0.86 12.36
C ALA A 29 -6.15 -1.82 11.81
N LEU A 30 -5.76 -3.06 11.51
CA LEU A 30 -6.65 -4.08 10.95
C LEU A 30 -7.77 -4.45 11.92
N LEU A 31 -7.45 -4.67 13.20
CA LEU A 31 -8.47 -5.00 14.20
C LEU A 31 -9.50 -3.88 14.33
N CYS A 32 -9.05 -2.63 14.43
CA CYS A 32 -9.96 -1.49 14.50
C CYS A 32 -10.84 -1.38 13.26
N LEU A 33 -10.26 -1.47 12.06
CA LEU A 33 -11.02 -1.37 10.82
C LEU A 33 -11.99 -2.53 10.64
N LEU A 34 -11.61 -3.76 10.98
CA LEU A 34 -12.48 -4.93 10.94
C LEU A 34 -13.64 -4.81 11.93
N LEU A 35 -13.39 -4.32 13.14
CA LEU A 35 -14.44 -4.08 14.12
C LEU A 35 -15.42 -3.02 13.60
N ILE A 36 -14.92 -1.88 13.13
CA ILE A 36 -15.76 -0.81 12.57
C ILE A 36 -16.57 -1.33 11.40
N PHE A 37 -15.93 -2.03 10.46
CA PHE A 37 -16.60 -2.65 9.31
C PHE A 37 -17.71 -3.60 9.77
N TYR A 38 -17.42 -4.52 10.70
CA TYR A 38 -18.40 -5.46 11.23
C TYR A 38 -19.60 -4.76 11.87
N TYR A 39 -19.39 -3.72 12.67
CA TYR A 39 -20.49 -3.00 13.31
C TYR A 39 -21.34 -2.22 12.29
N VAL A 40 -20.70 -1.55 11.33
CA VAL A 40 -21.40 -0.80 10.27
C VAL A 40 -22.18 -1.75 9.38
N ASP A 41 -21.56 -2.84 8.94
CA ASP A 41 -22.18 -3.84 8.07
C ASP A 41 -23.36 -4.52 8.78
N ARG A 42 -23.17 -4.98 10.02
CA ARG A 42 -24.24 -5.58 10.82
C ARG A 42 -25.40 -4.61 11.05
N HIS A 43 -25.11 -3.34 11.31
CA HIS A 43 -26.14 -2.32 11.49
C HIS A 43 -26.94 -2.10 10.20
N ASN A 44 -26.26 -2.00 9.05
CA ASN A 44 -26.88 -1.86 7.74
C ASN A 44 -27.71 -3.09 7.37
N PHE A 45 -27.18 -4.30 7.59
CA PHE A 45 -27.88 -5.55 7.35
C PHE A 45 -29.17 -5.66 8.16
N ARG A 46 -29.17 -5.23 9.43
CA ARG A 46 -30.38 -5.22 10.28
C ARG A 46 -31.46 -4.24 9.80
N ARG A 47 -31.06 -3.15 9.14
CA ARG A 47 -31.99 -2.16 8.56
C ARG A 47 -32.43 -2.51 7.14
N ALA A 48 -31.74 -3.44 6.48
CA ALA A 48 -32.08 -3.86 5.14
C ALA A 48 -33.43 -4.58 5.08
N SER A 49 -34.13 -4.41 3.96
CA SER A 49 -35.41 -5.09 3.71
C SER A 49 -35.25 -6.62 3.81
N ALA A 50 -36.35 -7.33 4.12
CA ALA A 50 -36.32 -8.80 4.16
C ALA A 50 -35.83 -9.41 2.84
N ALA A 51 -36.20 -8.80 1.70
CA ALA A 51 -35.75 -9.20 0.38
C ALA A 51 -34.23 -9.01 0.18
N ALA A 52 -33.66 -7.88 0.60
CA ALA A 52 -32.22 -7.64 0.51
C ALA A 52 -31.43 -8.61 1.40
N ARG A 53 -31.94 -8.90 2.61
CA ARG A 53 -31.33 -9.88 3.50
C ARG A 53 -31.32 -11.30 2.90
N GLN A 54 -32.44 -11.73 2.31
CA GLN A 54 -32.53 -13.03 1.63
C GLN A 54 -31.59 -13.13 0.43
N LEU A 55 -31.42 -12.04 -0.34
CA LEU A 55 -30.51 -12.00 -1.48
C LEU A 55 -29.05 -12.19 -1.05
N GLU A 56 -28.64 -11.55 0.05
CA GLU A 56 -27.28 -11.66 0.62
C GLU A 56 -27.04 -13.02 1.30
N THR A 57 -28.02 -13.56 2.03
CA THR A 57 -27.91 -14.86 2.72
C THR A 57 -28.20 -16.07 1.82
N GLY A 58 -28.56 -15.83 0.56
CA GLY A 58 -28.83 -16.89 -0.41
C GLY A 58 -27.58 -17.73 -0.67
N VAL A 59 -27.76 -19.04 -0.88
CA VAL A 59 -26.65 -19.94 -1.21
C VAL A 59 -26.08 -19.55 -2.58
N ARG A 60 -25.02 -18.74 -2.59
CA ARG A 60 -24.22 -18.49 -3.79
C ARG A 60 -23.24 -19.64 -3.96
N MET A 61 -23.41 -20.43 -5.02
CA MET A 61 -22.38 -21.36 -5.45
C MET A 61 -21.19 -20.55 -5.98
N ILE A 62 -20.15 -20.40 -5.15
CA ILE A 62 -18.89 -19.76 -5.57
C ILE A 62 -18.18 -20.73 -6.52
N ASN A 63 -18.29 -20.46 -7.82
CA ASN A 63 -17.60 -21.24 -8.84
C ASN A 63 -16.33 -20.51 -9.27
N MET A 64 -15.18 -20.95 -8.75
CA MET A 64 -13.88 -20.35 -9.09
C MET A 64 -13.35 -20.93 -10.40
N LYS A 65 -13.44 -20.16 -11.48
CA LYS A 65 -12.80 -20.48 -12.77
C LYS A 65 -11.42 -19.84 -12.84
N GLY A 66 -10.43 -20.55 -13.39
CA GLY A 66 -9.07 -20.03 -13.56
C GLY A 66 -8.08 -20.37 -12.44
N LEU A 67 -8.28 -21.49 -11.73
CA LEU A 67 -7.35 -21.98 -10.69
C LEU A 67 -5.88 -22.08 -11.15
N ARG A 68 -5.63 -22.25 -12.45
CA ARG A 68 -4.27 -22.22 -13.04
C ARG A 68 -3.54 -20.90 -12.77
N ASN A 69 -4.25 -19.79 -12.63
CA ASN A 69 -3.64 -18.49 -12.32
C ASN A 69 -3.10 -18.43 -10.88
N ILE A 70 -3.56 -19.30 -9.97
CA ILE A 70 -2.96 -19.47 -8.65
C ILE A 70 -1.53 -20.00 -8.77
N PHE A 71 -1.27 -20.90 -9.71
CA PHE A 71 0.06 -21.42 -9.97
C PHE A 71 1.01 -20.32 -10.48
N PHE A 72 0.60 -19.52 -11.46
CA PHE A 72 1.40 -18.38 -11.93
C PHE A 72 1.61 -17.33 -10.85
N LEU A 73 0.60 -17.08 -10.01
CA LEU A 73 0.71 -16.19 -8.86
C LEU A 73 1.76 -16.72 -7.86
N ALA A 74 1.76 -18.02 -7.59
CA ALA A 74 2.76 -18.64 -6.72
C ALA A 74 4.18 -18.51 -7.29
N ILE A 75 4.35 -18.64 -8.61
CA ILE A 75 5.64 -18.36 -9.28
C ILE A 75 6.07 -16.91 -9.05
N ILE A 76 5.18 -15.94 -9.26
CA ILE A 76 5.48 -14.51 -9.04
C ILE A 76 5.89 -14.26 -7.59
N VAL A 77 5.15 -14.81 -6.62
CA VAL A 77 5.46 -14.68 -5.19
C VAL A 77 6.82 -15.32 -4.86
N GLY A 78 7.11 -16.50 -5.39
CA GLY A 78 8.41 -17.16 -5.21
C GLY A 78 9.56 -16.38 -5.85
N ALA A 79 9.33 -15.81 -7.03
CA ALA A 79 10.34 -15.02 -7.76
C ALA A 79 10.80 -13.78 -6.99
N VAL A 80 9.95 -13.21 -6.11
CA VAL A 80 10.33 -12.07 -5.25
C VAL A 80 11.62 -12.34 -4.46
N PHE A 81 11.86 -13.58 -4.05
CA PHE A 81 13.02 -13.98 -3.25
C PHE A 81 14.30 -14.22 -4.08
N ILE A 82 14.20 -14.24 -5.41
CA ILE A 82 15.33 -14.43 -6.30
C ILE A 82 16.02 -13.07 -6.51
N GLN A 83 17.28 -12.97 -6.10
CA GLN A 83 18.07 -11.73 -6.24
C GLN A 83 19.22 -11.88 -7.24
N HIS A 84 19.64 -13.12 -7.51
CA HIS A 84 20.78 -13.42 -8.36
C HIS A 84 20.44 -14.51 -9.39
N PRO A 85 20.94 -14.38 -10.63
CA PRO A 85 21.59 -13.19 -11.21
C PRO A 85 20.63 -11.99 -11.34
N PRO A 86 21.15 -10.76 -11.51
CA PRO A 86 20.32 -9.59 -11.77
C PRO A 86 19.34 -9.82 -12.92
N PHE A 87 18.15 -9.22 -12.85
CA PHE A 87 17.06 -9.36 -13.83
C PHE A 87 16.39 -10.74 -13.92
N LEU A 88 16.89 -11.79 -13.25
CA LEU A 88 16.25 -13.11 -13.30
C LEU A 88 14.85 -13.08 -12.68
N ARG A 89 14.68 -12.38 -11.56
CA ARG A 89 13.38 -12.20 -10.91
C ARG A 89 12.37 -11.56 -11.86
N GLU A 90 12.76 -10.45 -12.47
CA GLU A 90 11.94 -9.68 -13.39
C GLU A 90 11.57 -10.54 -14.61
N ALA A 91 12.53 -11.28 -15.17
CA ALA A 91 12.29 -12.20 -16.27
C ALA A 91 11.30 -13.31 -15.90
N ILE A 92 11.46 -13.95 -14.73
CA ILE A 92 10.52 -14.98 -14.25
C ILE A 92 9.12 -14.39 -14.05
N MET A 93 9.02 -13.20 -13.45
CA MET A 93 7.74 -12.53 -13.24
C MET A 93 7.05 -12.20 -14.58
N LEU A 94 7.80 -11.70 -15.57
CA LEU A 94 7.29 -11.42 -16.91
C LEU A 94 6.81 -12.69 -17.61
N VAL A 95 7.64 -13.74 -17.64
CA VAL A 95 7.27 -15.02 -18.26
C VAL A 95 6.05 -15.64 -17.57
N ALA A 96 5.95 -15.54 -16.24
CA ALA A 96 4.79 -16.03 -15.50
C ALA A 96 3.53 -15.21 -15.81
N ALA A 97 3.64 -13.88 -15.93
CA ALA A 97 2.53 -13.00 -16.29
C ALA A 97 2.05 -13.25 -17.73
N GLU A 98 2.97 -13.37 -18.69
CA GLU A 98 2.67 -13.72 -20.08
C GLU A 98 2.05 -15.12 -20.18
N GLY A 99 2.65 -16.11 -19.51
CA GLY A 99 2.13 -17.47 -19.44
C GLY A 99 0.72 -17.52 -18.86
N SER A 100 0.45 -16.77 -17.79
CA SER A 100 -0.89 -16.62 -17.20
C SER A 100 -1.89 -16.05 -18.21
N TYR A 101 -1.51 -14.98 -18.92
CA TYR A 101 -2.37 -14.35 -19.92
C TYR A 101 -2.71 -15.30 -21.08
N PHE A 102 -1.72 -15.99 -21.64
CA PHE A 102 -1.95 -16.87 -22.80
C PHE A 102 -2.65 -18.19 -22.44
N THR A 103 -2.47 -18.69 -21.22
CA THR A 103 -3.10 -19.94 -20.77
C THR A 103 -4.51 -19.74 -20.20
N THR A 104 -4.87 -18.51 -19.82
CA THR A 104 -6.21 -18.18 -19.33
C THR A 104 -7.23 -18.18 -20.48
N PRO A 105 -8.36 -18.91 -20.36
CA PRO A 105 -9.40 -18.90 -21.39
C PRO A 105 -9.95 -17.49 -21.65
N LYS A 106 -10.16 -17.14 -22.93
CA LYS A 106 -10.71 -15.83 -23.32
C LYS A 106 -12.05 -15.50 -22.65
N SER A 107 -12.88 -16.51 -22.36
CA SER A 107 -14.15 -16.34 -21.65
C SER A 107 -13.95 -15.80 -20.23
N VAL A 108 -12.86 -16.17 -19.55
CA VAL A 108 -12.51 -15.65 -18.22
C VAL A 108 -12.09 -14.19 -18.34
N HIS A 109 -11.30 -13.81 -19.34
CA HIS A 109 -10.94 -12.41 -19.58
C HIS A 109 -12.17 -11.54 -19.87
N TRP A 110 -13.11 -12.05 -20.67
CA TRP A 110 -14.32 -11.32 -21.03
C TRP A 110 -15.24 -11.06 -19.83
N VAL A 111 -15.47 -12.09 -19.00
CA VAL A 111 -16.32 -11.97 -17.81
C VAL A 111 -15.70 -11.05 -16.74
N ASN A 112 -14.38 -10.90 -16.72
CA ASN A 112 -13.67 -9.99 -15.81
C ASN A 112 -13.38 -8.61 -16.44
N GLU A 113 -13.90 -8.31 -17.63
CA GLU A 113 -13.64 -7.06 -18.36
C GLU A 113 -12.14 -6.73 -18.47
N PHE A 114 -11.31 -7.75 -18.68
CA PHE A 114 -9.86 -7.61 -18.64
C PHE A 114 -9.35 -6.63 -19.71
N SER A 115 -8.53 -5.66 -19.29
CA SER A 115 -7.92 -4.66 -20.15
C SER A 115 -6.50 -4.33 -19.68
N PHE A 116 -5.63 -3.99 -20.62
CA PHE A 116 -4.27 -3.50 -20.33
C PHE A 116 -4.22 -1.99 -20.03
N ALA A 117 -5.34 -1.27 -20.12
CA ALA A 117 -5.38 0.16 -19.84
C ALA A 117 -4.85 0.51 -18.44
N PRO A 118 -5.29 -0.15 -17.34
CA PRO A 118 -4.79 0.16 -16.00
C PRO A 118 -3.28 -0.07 -15.85
N VAL A 119 -2.74 -1.15 -16.45
CA VAL A 119 -1.30 -1.46 -16.40
C VAL A 119 -0.49 -0.38 -17.12
N LYS A 120 -0.96 0.09 -18.27
CA LYS A 120 -0.30 1.17 -19.02
C LYS A 120 -0.34 2.49 -18.27
N GLU A 121 -1.49 2.86 -17.71
CA GLU A 121 -1.65 4.09 -16.92
C GLU A 121 -0.71 4.12 -15.71
N VAL A 122 -0.71 3.02 -14.95
CA VAL A 122 0.19 2.85 -13.79
C VAL A 122 1.67 2.87 -14.25
N GLY A 123 2.01 2.20 -15.35
CA GLY A 123 3.37 2.19 -15.89
C GLY A 123 3.89 3.59 -16.24
N TRP A 124 3.08 4.39 -16.94
CA TRP A 124 3.44 5.79 -17.27
C TRP A 124 3.56 6.67 -16.03
N LEU A 125 2.65 6.51 -15.06
CA LEU A 125 2.69 7.24 -13.80
C LEU A 125 4.01 6.97 -13.04
N PHE A 126 4.35 5.69 -12.84
CA PHE A 126 5.57 5.30 -12.15
C PHE A 126 6.84 5.71 -12.91
N LEU A 127 6.84 5.64 -14.24
CA LEU A 127 7.97 6.14 -15.04
C LEU A 127 8.20 7.62 -14.79
N GLY A 128 7.15 8.45 -14.84
CA GLY A 128 7.25 9.89 -14.58
C GLY A 128 7.73 10.20 -13.16
N ILE A 129 7.16 9.52 -12.15
CA ILE A 129 7.53 9.70 -10.75
C ILE A 129 9.00 9.32 -10.53
N PHE A 130 9.45 8.14 -10.97
CA PHE A 130 10.82 7.70 -10.73
C PHE A 130 11.87 8.47 -11.51
N LEU A 131 11.54 8.98 -12.71
CA LEU A 131 12.44 9.89 -13.43
C LEU A 131 12.65 11.23 -12.70
N THR A 132 11.67 11.68 -11.93
CA THR A 132 11.69 13.01 -11.28
C THR A 132 11.97 12.96 -9.79
N ILE A 133 11.96 11.79 -9.16
CA ILE A 133 12.17 11.66 -7.71
C ILE A 133 13.63 11.79 -7.29
N VAL A 134 14.60 11.48 -8.16
CA VAL A 134 16.03 11.45 -7.79
C VAL A 134 16.50 12.76 -7.14
N PRO A 135 16.26 13.96 -7.71
CA PRO A 135 16.62 15.22 -7.06
C PRO A 135 15.93 15.45 -5.72
N VAL A 136 14.71 14.93 -5.55
CA VAL A 136 13.97 15.01 -4.28
C VAL A 136 14.61 14.11 -3.23
N LEU A 137 15.06 12.91 -3.59
CA LEU A 137 15.76 12.01 -2.66
C LEU A 137 17.08 12.59 -2.20
N ASP A 138 17.83 13.22 -3.11
CA ASP A 138 19.09 13.90 -2.80
C ASP A 138 18.84 15.09 -1.87
N TYR A 139 17.83 15.91 -2.18
CA TYR A 139 17.44 17.04 -1.34
C TYR A 139 17.06 16.59 0.08
N MET A 140 16.25 15.53 0.19
CA MET A 140 15.82 14.97 1.47
C MET A 140 16.99 14.42 2.28
N GLN A 141 17.97 13.75 1.66
CA GLN A 141 19.16 13.26 2.35
C GLN A 141 20.06 14.40 2.83
N LEU A 142 20.29 15.41 1.99
CA LEU A 142 21.17 16.54 2.29
C LEU A 142 20.61 17.44 3.40
N HIS A 143 19.29 17.67 3.41
CA HIS A 143 18.62 18.60 4.33
C HIS A 143 17.83 17.87 5.43
N ALA A 144 18.08 16.58 5.65
CA ALA A 144 17.36 15.77 6.63
C ALA A 144 17.40 16.32 8.06
N ARG A 145 18.45 17.06 8.42
CA ARG A 145 18.61 17.69 9.75
C ARG A 145 17.93 19.05 9.84
N ASP A 146 17.73 19.72 8.71
CA ASP A 146 17.05 21.02 8.64
C ASP A 146 15.53 20.85 8.60
N LEU A 147 15.06 19.75 8.01
CA LEU A 147 13.69 19.28 8.10
C LEU A 147 13.49 18.79 9.53
N ALA A 148 12.74 19.53 10.35
CA ALA A 148 12.51 19.27 11.79
C ALA A 148 11.66 17.99 12.08
N ILE A 149 11.90 16.91 11.33
CA ILE A 149 11.30 15.59 11.38
C ILE A 149 12.35 14.64 11.98
N ASP A 150 12.37 14.60 13.30
CA ASP A 150 13.43 14.01 14.12
C ASP A 150 12.92 12.93 15.09
N THR A 151 11.60 12.68 15.09
CA THR A 151 10.97 11.68 15.97
C THR A 151 10.10 10.72 15.16
N PRO A 152 9.93 9.46 15.60
CA PRO A 152 9.05 8.50 14.95
C PRO A 152 7.63 9.03 14.75
N ALA A 153 7.07 9.76 15.72
CA ALA A 153 5.74 10.35 15.59
C ALA A 153 5.68 11.38 14.45
N LYS A 154 6.68 12.27 14.33
CA LYS A 154 6.75 13.24 13.22
C LYS A 154 6.92 12.52 11.88
N PHE A 155 7.81 11.53 11.79
CA PHE A 155 7.96 10.72 10.59
C PHE A 155 6.63 10.08 10.18
N TYR A 156 5.90 9.48 11.12
CA TYR A 156 4.62 8.84 10.85
C TYR A 156 3.58 9.83 10.29
N TRP A 157 3.38 10.96 10.95
CA TRP A 157 2.35 11.94 10.57
C TRP A 157 2.69 12.71 9.30
N VAL A 158 3.95 13.12 9.11
CA VAL A 158 4.36 13.87 7.92
C VAL A 158 4.42 12.95 6.69
N THR A 159 5.02 11.76 6.83
CA THR A 159 5.00 10.74 5.77
C THR A 159 3.57 10.40 5.41
N GLY A 160 2.73 10.13 6.41
CA GLY A 160 1.33 9.81 6.19
C GLY A 160 0.54 10.94 5.52
N GLY A 161 0.69 12.16 6.00
CA GLY A 161 0.01 13.33 5.44
C GLY A 161 0.30 13.53 3.94
N LEU A 162 1.56 13.39 3.53
CA LEU A 162 1.93 13.43 2.12
C LEU A 162 1.45 12.18 1.35
N SER A 163 1.53 11.00 1.95
CA SER A 163 1.10 9.74 1.34
C SER A 163 -0.40 9.69 1.05
N ALA A 164 -1.20 10.45 1.80
CA ALA A 164 -2.62 10.62 1.54
C ALA A 164 -2.91 11.27 0.17
N VAL A 165 -1.91 11.88 -0.49
CA VAL A 165 -2.07 12.65 -1.73
C VAL A 165 -1.08 12.25 -2.84
N LEU A 166 0.18 11.94 -2.51
CA LEU A 166 1.30 11.83 -3.46
C LEU A 166 1.65 10.41 -3.94
N ASP A 167 0.80 9.42 -3.66
CA ASP A 167 1.09 7.98 -3.75
C ASP A 167 2.05 7.48 -2.66
N ASN A 168 1.79 6.26 -2.19
CA ASN A 168 2.51 5.67 -1.07
C ASN A 168 3.96 5.32 -1.38
N ALA A 169 4.25 4.87 -2.60
CA ALA A 169 5.56 4.36 -2.97
C ALA A 169 6.66 5.46 -3.05
N PRO A 170 6.45 6.57 -3.80
CA PRO A 170 7.40 7.68 -3.78
C PRO A 170 7.48 8.36 -2.41
N THR A 171 6.36 8.47 -1.69
CA THR A 171 6.36 9.06 -0.34
C THR A 171 7.23 8.24 0.61
N TYR A 172 7.09 6.91 0.60
CA TYR A 172 7.91 6.02 1.40
C TYR A 172 9.41 6.20 1.14
N ILE A 173 9.82 6.15 -0.14
CA ILE A 173 11.26 6.18 -0.47
C ILE A 173 11.87 7.55 -0.15
N MET A 174 11.10 8.63 -0.31
CA MET A 174 11.48 10.00 0.04
C MET A 174 11.74 10.17 1.54
N PHE A 175 10.82 9.72 2.41
CA PHE A 175 11.01 9.82 3.85
C PHE A 175 11.98 8.78 4.40
N PHE A 176 12.12 7.63 3.75
CA PHE A 176 13.17 6.67 4.09
C PHE A 176 14.56 7.26 3.82
N ALA A 177 14.74 7.94 2.68
CA ALA A 177 15.95 8.69 2.36
C ALA A 177 16.22 9.80 3.39
N GLY A 178 15.18 10.53 3.81
CA GLY A 178 15.30 11.54 4.88
C GLY A 178 15.70 10.93 6.23
N ALA A 179 15.11 9.81 6.64
CA ALA A 179 15.45 9.15 7.89
C ALA A 179 16.90 8.64 7.92
N LEU A 180 17.36 8.07 6.79
CA LEU A 180 18.77 7.71 6.59
C LEU A 180 19.68 8.93 6.63
N GLY A 181 19.31 10.02 5.96
CA GLY A 181 20.06 11.27 5.96
C GLY A 181 20.23 11.87 7.36
N HIS A 182 19.23 11.74 8.23
CA HIS A 182 19.33 12.19 9.62
C HIS A 182 20.46 11.45 10.37
N ALA A 183 20.59 10.14 10.11
CA ALA A 183 21.66 9.29 10.60
C ALA A 183 23.00 9.46 9.85
N GLY A 184 23.08 10.32 8.83
CA GLY A 184 24.28 10.49 8.00
C GLY A 184 24.54 9.32 7.04
N LEU A 185 23.50 8.53 6.74
CA LEU A 185 23.55 7.33 5.92
C LEU A 185 22.89 7.57 4.55
N GLY A 186 23.37 6.86 3.52
CA GLY A 186 22.86 6.99 2.15
C GLY A 186 21.97 5.81 1.73
N ILE A 187 20.84 6.10 1.08
CA ILE A 187 19.85 5.08 0.67
C ILE A 187 20.32 4.14 -0.45
N GLU A 188 21.31 4.57 -1.24
CA GLU A 188 21.87 3.76 -2.32
C GLU A 188 22.84 2.68 -1.83
N SER A 189 23.20 2.70 -0.54
CA SER A 189 24.11 1.71 0.05
C SER A 189 23.34 0.67 0.88
N PRO A 190 23.25 -0.60 0.42
CA PRO A 190 22.58 -1.65 1.19
C PRO A 190 23.21 -1.91 2.57
N THR A 191 24.51 -1.61 2.74
CA THR A 191 25.16 -1.69 4.06
C THR A 191 24.67 -0.59 4.98
N ALA A 192 24.57 0.65 4.49
CA ALA A 192 24.03 1.78 5.25
C ALA A 192 22.56 1.55 5.62
N VAL A 193 21.76 0.98 4.72
CA VAL A 193 20.38 0.56 5.03
C VAL A 193 20.36 -0.45 6.18
N ARG A 194 21.20 -1.49 6.14
CA ARG A 194 21.25 -2.49 7.24
C ARG A 194 21.72 -1.89 8.57
N GLU A 195 22.67 -0.96 8.53
CA GLU A 195 23.12 -0.23 9.70
C GLU A 195 21.98 0.60 10.31
N PHE A 196 21.26 1.35 9.47
CA PHE A 196 20.11 2.13 9.89
C PHE A 196 19.02 1.27 10.54
N LEU A 197 18.73 0.09 10.00
CA LEU A 197 17.70 -0.79 10.59
C LEU A 197 18.03 -1.23 12.02
N SER A 198 19.31 -1.20 12.43
CA SER A 198 19.70 -1.57 13.80
C SER A 198 19.44 -0.44 14.80
N ASN A 199 19.57 0.83 14.38
CA ASN A 199 19.52 2.00 15.27
C ASN A 199 18.26 2.87 15.06
N GLY A 200 17.70 2.88 13.85
CA GLY A 200 16.55 3.68 13.42
C GLY A 200 15.29 2.84 13.17
N THR A 201 15.10 1.75 13.94
CA THR A 201 13.94 0.86 13.78
C THR A 201 12.62 1.62 13.95
N ALA A 202 12.53 2.53 14.92
CA ALA A 202 11.28 3.24 15.21
C ALA A 202 10.89 4.20 14.07
N GLU A 203 11.87 4.93 13.54
CA GLU A 203 11.72 5.81 12.36
C GLU A 203 11.34 4.99 11.13
N MET A 204 11.99 3.84 10.94
CA MET A 204 11.68 2.95 9.82
C MET A 204 10.24 2.40 9.89
N VAL A 205 9.79 1.99 11.07
CA VAL A 205 8.40 1.56 11.28
C VAL A 205 7.45 2.75 11.05
N ALA A 206 7.79 3.95 11.54
CA ALA A 206 7.00 5.15 11.36
C ALA A 206 6.83 5.53 9.88
N VAL A 207 7.92 5.58 9.10
CA VAL A 207 7.88 5.85 7.66
C VAL A 207 7.07 4.79 6.93
N SER A 208 7.31 3.51 7.25
CA SER A 208 6.60 2.38 6.64
C SER A 208 5.09 2.44 6.89
N MET A 209 4.68 2.69 8.14
CA MET A 209 3.27 2.73 8.54
C MET A 209 2.58 4.01 8.08
N GLY A 210 3.27 5.16 8.14
CA GLY A 210 2.78 6.42 7.60
C GLY A 210 2.44 6.28 6.11
N ALA A 211 3.40 5.79 5.31
CA ALA A 211 3.19 5.60 3.88
C ALA A 211 2.09 4.57 3.56
N VAL A 212 1.99 3.46 4.32
CA VAL A 212 1.00 2.42 4.00
C VAL A 212 -0.41 2.79 4.45
N LEU A 213 -0.58 3.26 5.69
CA LEU A 213 -1.91 3.42 6.29
C LEU A 213 -2.63 4.67 5.79
N PHE A 214 -1.91 5.76 5.50
CA PHE A 214 -2.53 7.02 5.08
C PHE A 214 -2.93 7.04 3.62
N GLY A 215 -2.43 6.12 2.78
CA GLY A 215 -2.87 6.02 1.39
C GLY A 215 -4.38 5.80 1.25
N ALA A 216 -5.06 5.34 2.30
CA ALA A 216 -6.50 5.18 2.34
C ALA A 216 -7.30 6.47 2.64
N VAL A 217 -6.64 7.57 3.04
CA VAL A 217 -7.28 8.81 3.52
C VAL A 217 -8.02 9.54 2.40
N THR A 218 -7.56 9.47 1.16
CA THR A 218 -8.23 10.11 0.02
C THR A 218 -8.43 9.14 -1.15
N TYR A 219 -9.21 9.57 -2.15
CA TYR A 219 -9.38 8.81 -3.38
C TYR A 219 -8.11 8.71 -4.23
N ILE A 220 -7.16 9.63 -4.06
CA ILE A 220 -5.93 9.68 -4.87
C ILE A 220 -4.70 9.19 -4.09
N GLY A 221 -4.86 8.87 -2.80
CA GLY A 221 -3.75 8.37 -1.99
C GLY A 221 -3.21 7.02 -2.47
N ASN A 222 -4.04 6.21 -3.14
CA ASN A 222 -3.59 5.00 -3.82
C ASN A 222 -4.47 4.64 -5.03
N SER A 223 -3.91 3.88 -5.98
CA SER A 223 -4.61 3.46 -7.20
C SER A 223 -5.87 2.61 -6.95
N PRO A 224 -5.89 1.65 -5.99
CA PRO A 224 -7.10 0.89 -5.67
C PRO A 224 -8.31 1.75 -5.25
N ASN A 225 -8.09 2.79 -4.43
CA ASN A 225 -9.16 3.70 -3.99
C ASN A 225 -9.78 4.46 -5.17
N PHE A 226 -8.92 4.95 -6.07
CA PHE A 226 -9.37 5.63 -7.27
C PHE A 226 -10.18 4.70 -8.17
N MET A 227 -9.70 3.45 -8.35
CA MET A 227 -10.37 2.43 -9.14
C MET A 227 -11.75 2.05 -8.58
N ILE A 228 -11.86 1.83 -7.26
CA ILE A 228 -13.15 1.52 -6.60
C ILE A 228 -14.15 2.65 -6.84
N LYS A 229 -13.71 3.92 -6.71
CA LYS A 229 -14.57 5.08 -6.98
C LYS A 229 -15.03 5.09 -8.44
N ALA A 230 -14.13 4.88 -9.40
CA ALA A 230 -14.46 4.88 -10.82
C ALA A 230 -15.49 3.79 -11.18
N ILE A 231 -15.29 2.56 -10.66
CA ILE A 231 -16.23 1.44 -10.84
C ILE A 231 -17.60 1.79 -10.25
N ALA A 232 -17.65 2.31 -9.02
CA ALA A 232 -18.90 2.70 -8.39
C ALA A 232 -19.66 3.78 -9.18
N GLN A 233 -18.94 4.76 -9.73
CA GLN A 233 -19.52 5.79 -10.61
C GLN A 233 -20.03 5.22 -11.94
N GLN A 234 -19.30 4.28 -12.55
CA GLN A 234 -19.72 3.59 -13.77
C GLN A 234 -21.03 2.80 -13.56
N HIS A 235 -21.18 2.17 -12.38
CA HIS A 235 -22.42 1.51 -11.98
C HIS A 235 -23.52 2.46 -11.48
N LYS A 236 -23.32 3.77 -11.61
CA LYS A 236 -24.27 4.81 -11.15
C LYS A 236 -24.61 4.71 -9.66
N MET A 237 -23.72 4.15 -8.85
CA MET A 237 -23.87 4.13 -7.40
C MET A 237 -23.58 5.51 -6.82
N HIS A 238 -24.23 5.84 -5.70
CA HIS A 238 -24.01 7.11 -5.02
C HIS A 238 -22.62 7.14 -4.35
N THR A 239 -21.64 7.72 -5.03
CA THR A 239 -20.29 7.94 -4.49
C THR A 239 -20.16 9.33 -3.88
N PRO A 240 -19.58 9.49 -2.67
CA PRO A 240 -19.31 10.82 -2.14
C PRO A 240 -18.30 11.58 -3.01
N SER A 241 -18.39 12.91 -2.99
CA SER A 241 -17.37 13.77 -3.59
C SER A 241 -16.02 13.60 -2.89
N PHE A 242 -14.94 14.13 -3.46
CA PHE A 242 -13.60 14.02 -2.86
C PHE A 242 -13.58 14.53 -1.40
N VAL A 243 -14.04 15.76 -1.19
CA VAL A 243 -14.15 16.37 0.15
C VAL A 243 -15.18 15.62 1.00
N GLY A 244 -16.30 15.20 0.39
CA GLY A 244 -17.34 14.43 1.08
C GLY A 244 -16.81 13.11 1.64
N PHE A 245 -15.94 12.42 0.92
CA PHE A 245 -15.30 11.19 1.37
C PHE A 245 -14.41 11.45 2.58
N VAL A 246 -13.54 12.46 2.49
CA VAL A 246 -12.62 12.82 3.58
C VAL A 246 -13.39 13.20 4.85
N VAL A 247 -14.38 14.10 4.73
CA VAL A 247 -15.10 14.64 5.90
C VAL A 247 -16.04 13.60 6.51
N ARG A 248 -16.71 12.78 5.71
CA ARG A 248 -17.73 11.83 6.21
C ARG A 248 -17.17 10.47 6.59
N PHE A 249 -16.02 10.07 6.04
CA PHE A 249 -15.45 8.75 6.27
C PHE A 249 -14.02 8.84 6.81
N SER A 250 -13.09 9.46 6.09
CA SER A 250 -11.67 9.43 6.48
C SER A 250 -11.41 10.08 7.84
N LEU A 251 -11.95 11.27 8.10
CA LEU A 251 -11.79 11.95 9.39
C LEU A 251 -12.49 11.24 10.55
N PRO A 252 -13.78 10.84 10.49
CA PRO A 252 -14.44 10.22 11.64
C PRO A 252 -14.06 8.76 11.86
N ILE A 253 -13.62 8.03 10.82
CA ILE A 253 -13.32 6.60 10.90
C ILE A 253 -11.82 6.35 10.90
N LEU A 254 -11.11 6.82 9.87
CA LEU A 254 -9.71 6.45 9.66
C LEU A 254 -8.77 7.24 10.58
N LEU A 255 -9.00 8.55 10.77
CA LEU A 255 -8.11 9.38 11.60
C LEU A 255 -8.00 8.90 13.07
N PRO A 256 -9.08 8.48 13.77
CA PRO A 256 -8.96 7.86 15.09
C PRO A 256 -8.11 6.59 15.09
N VAL A 257 -8.24 5.76 14.04
CA VAL A 257 -7.43 4.55 13.89
C VAL A 257 -5.95 4.92 13.68
N LEU A 258 -5.68 5.87 12.80
CA LEU A 258 -4.31 6.35 12.54
C LEU A 258 -3.68 6.96 13.79
N PHE A 259 -4.46 7.72 14.57
CA PHE A 259 -4.03 8.26 15.85
C PHE A 259 -3.74 7.15 16.85
N LEU A 260 -4.61 6.15 16.98
CA LEU A 260 -4.40 5.03 17.89
C LEU A 260 -3.13 4.23 17.53
N VAL A 261 -2.88 3.99 16.24
CA VAL A 261 -1.65 3.34 15.79
C VAL A 261 -0.43 4.16 16.22
N SER A 262 -0.43 5.47 15.96
CA SER A 262 0.64 6.38 16.39
C SER A 262 0.82 6.34 17.91
N TRP A 263 -0.28 6.39 18.66
CA TRP A 263 -0.32 6.39 20.10
C TRP A 263 0.23 5.11 20.74
N VAL A 264 0.02 3.95 20.11
CA VAL A 264 0.48 2.66 20.61
C VAL A 264 1.91 2.36 20.20
N THR A 265 2.33 2.80 19.01
CA THR A 265 3.57 2.29 18.39
C THR A 265 4.66 3.33 18.18
N MET A 266 4.34 4.63 18.23
CA MET A 266 5.26 5.73 17.87
C MET A 266 5.59 6.65 19.07
N ARG A 267 5.36 6.18 20.29
CA ARG A 267 5.34 6.98 21.53
C ARG A 267 6.56 6.84 22.44
N GLY A 268 7.61 6.18 21.98
CA GLY A 268 8.83 5.93 22.75
C GLY A 268 10.08 6.46 22.08
N GLY A 269 10.16 7.79 21.89
CA GLY A 269 11.40 8.51 21.60
C GLY A 269 11.67 9.49 22.72
#